data_AF-A0A7H1AHY3-F1
#
_entry.id   AF-A0A7H1AHY3-F1
#
_cell.length_a   1.000
_cell.length_b   1.000
_cell.length_c   1.000
_cell.angle_alpha   90.00
_cell.angle_beta   90.00
_cell.angle_gamma   90.00
#
_symmetry.space_group_name_H-M   'P 1'
#
loop_
_entity.id
_entity.type
_entity.pdbx_description
1 polymer ?
#
loop_
_entity_poly.entity_id
_entity_poly.type
_entity_poly.pdbx_seq_one_letter_code
_entity_poly.pdbx_strand_id
1 'polypeptide(L)'
;MKRNKAKPLPYLISLTLFFSTPAFAEVKAISRANCVIGIVNESITYDRPQLRPFNGSVTSTHTQLGNTIPLHSLVDVGYGKWRYYAGDIEDPGTLRVDGTHYWLVVDPNGQIVESGQEATSATDCNITEW
;
A
#
# COMPACT_ATOMS: atom_id res chain seq x y z
N MET A 1 -4.35 40.74 67.08
CA MET A 1 -4.28 40.47 65.63
C MET A 1 -3.43 39.22 65.41
N LYS A 2 -4.03 38.03 65.34
CA LYS A 2 -3.32 36.74 65.20
C LYS A 2 -3.32 36.32 63.72
N ARG A 3 -2.13 36.12 63.15
CA ARG A 3 -1.90 35.75 61.75
C ARG A 3 -2.36 34.31 61.50
N ASN A 4 -3.28 34.12 60.54
CA ASN A 4 -3.62 32.80 59.99
C ASN A 4 -2.45 32.28 59.15
N LYS A 5 -1.90 31.11 59.51
CA LYS A 5 -0.92 30.41 58.68
C LYS A 5 -1.66 29.58 57.64
N ALA A 6 -1.56 29.95 56.37
CA ALA A 6 -1.99 29.10 55.25
C ALA A 6 -1.01 27.92 55.11
N LYS A 7 -1.55 26.71 54.95
CA LYS A 7 -0.77 25.49 54.67
C LYS A 7 -0.54 25.40 53.15
N PRO A 8 0.66 25.02 52.66
CA PRO A 8 0.89 24.84 51.24
C PRO A 8 0.29 23.51 50.77
N LEU A 9 -0.43 23.57 49.65
CA LEU A 9 -0.97 22.41 48.94
C LEU A 9 0.12 21.86 48.00
N PRO A 10 0.49 20.57 48.06
CA PRO A 10 1.46 20.02 47.11
C PRO A 10 0.75 19.74 45.77
N TYR A 11 1.11 20.50 44.73
CA TYR A 11 0.76 20.18 43.35
C TYR A 11 1.63 19.00 42.89
N LEU A 12 1.08 17.79 42.90
CA LEU A 12 1.65 16.64 42.20
C LEU A 12 1.40 16.81 40.71
N ILE A 13 2.41 17.31 39.98
CA ILE A 13 2.43 17.29 38.52
C ILE A 13 2.75 15.86 38.10
N SER A 14 1.72 15.10 37.73
CA SER A 14 1.90 13.76 37.15
C SER A 14 2.39 13.91 35.71
N LEU A 15 3.69 13.70 35.49
CA LEU A 15 4.29 13.66 34.16
C LEU A 15 3.99 12.30 33.52
N THR A 16 2.88 12.22 32.78
CA THR A 16 2.54 11.03 32.01
C THR A 16 3.45 10.95 30.78
N LEU A 17 4.46 10.08 30.80
CA LEU A 17 5.25 9.75 29.61
C LEU A 17 4.36 8.93 28.66
N PHE A 18 3.96 9.54 27.55
CA PHE A 18 3.37 8.81 26.42
C PHE A 18 4.50 8.10 25.68
N PHE A 19 4.65 6.81 25.92
CA PHE A 19 5.49 5.97 25.06
C PHE A 19 4.77 5.80 23.71
N SER A 20 5.23 6.50 22.68
CA SER A 20 4.81 6.25 21.31
C SER A 20 5.46 4.95 20.82
N THR A 21 4.67 3.97 20.43
CA THR A 21 5.17 2.79 19.69
C THR A 21 5.72 3.24 18.34
N PRO A 22 6.84 2.65 17.87
CA PRO A 22 7.30 2.93 16.51
C PRO A 22 6.23 2.48 15.52
N ALA A 23 5.81 3.39 14.63
CA ALA A 23 5.02 3.02 13.47
C ALA A 23 5.94 2.28 12.50
N PHE A 24 5.74 0.98 12.34
CA PHE A 24 6.39 0.21 11.29
C PHE A 24 5.65 0.46 9.98
N ALA A 25 6.31 1.11 9.01
CA ALA A 25 5.84 1.17 7.65
C ALA A 25 6.16 -0.18 6.99
N GLU A 26 5.22 -1.12 7.05
CA GLU A 26 5.35 -2.40 6.37
C GLU A 26 5.23 -2.19 4.86
N VAL A 27 6.11 -2.84 4.10
CA VAL A 27 6.03 -2.84 2.65
C VAL A 27 4.97 -3.86 2.26
N LYS A 28 3.89 -3.40 1.65
CA LYS A 28 2.81 -4.27 1.21
C LYS A 28 2.55 -4.07 -0.27
N ALA A 29 2.41 -5.16 -1.01
CA ALA A 29 1.88 -5.08 -2.35
C ALA A 29 0.37 -4.83 -2.29
N ILE A 30 -0.12 -3.85 -3.04
CA ILE A 30 -1.52 -3.47 -3.01
C ILE A 30 -2.09 -3.62 -4.43
N SER A 31 -3.15 -4.41 -4.56
CA SER A 31 -4.07 -4.27 -5.70
C SER A 31 -5.20 -3.35 -5.31
N ARG A 32 -5.52 -2.38 -6.16
CA ARG A 32 -6.69 -1.51 -6.02
C ARG A 32 -7.51 -1.60 -7.29
N ALA A 33 -8.83 -1.66 -7.15
CA ALA A 33 -9.78 -1.49 -8.24
C ALA A 33 -10.62 -0.26 -7.90
N ASN A 34 -10.39 0.87 -8.58
CA ASN A 34 -11.12 2.10 -8.31
C ASN A 34 -12.14 2.37 -9.42
N CYS A 35 -13.43 2.37 -9.06
CA CYS A 35 -14.52 2.66 -9.98
C CYS A 35 -14.64 4.19 -10.18
N VAL A 36 -14.29 4.72 -11.35
CA VAL A 36 -14.61 6.12 -11.72
C VAL A 36 -15.66 6.10 -12.82
N ILE A 37 -16.93 6.29 -12.47
CA ILE A 37 -18.05 6.38 -13.45
C ILE A 37 -18.16 5.10 -14.32
N GLY A 38 -18.07 3.92 -13.70
CA GLY A 38 -18.23 2.63 -14.40
C GLY A 38 -17.02 2.18 -15.23
N ILE A 39 -15.93 2.94 -15.16
CA ILE A 39 -14.60 2.60 -15.64
C ILE A 39 -13.80 2.11 -14.43
N VAL A 40 -13.21 0.94 -14.52
CA VAL A 40 -12.32 0.47 -13.45
C VAL A 40 -10.91 0.96 -13.70
N ASN A 41 -10.39 1.81 -12.83
CA ASN A 41 -8.98 2.19 -12.76
C ASN A 41 -8.29 1.25 -11.76
N GLU A 42 -7.68 0.20 -12.29
CA GLU A 42 -7.15 -0.90 -11.49
C GLU A 42 -5.66 -0.73 -11.22
N SER A 43 -5.31 0.07 -10.21
CA SER A 43 -3.92 0.30 -9.88
C SER A 43 -3.39 -0.84 -8.99
N ILE A 44 -2.51 -1.65 -9.54
CA ILE A 44 -1.63 -2.45 -8.71
C ILE A 44 -0.41 -1.60 -8.36
N THR A 45 -0.28 -1.21 -7.09
CA THR A 45 0.80 -0.34 -6.62
C THR A 45 1.64 -1.04 -5.57
N TYR A 46 2.95 -1.00 -5.75
CA TYR A 46 3.92 -1.41 -4.75
C TYR A 46 4.63 -0.17 -4.20
N ASP A 47 4.18 0.35 -3.07
CA ASP A 47 4.81 1.49 -2.42
C ASP A 47 5.84 1.00 -1.40
N ARG A 48 7.13 1.17 -1.72
CA ARG A 48 8.21 1.03 -0.75
C ARG A 48 8.25 2.26 0.16
N PRO A 49 8.47 2.10 1.48
CA PRO A 49 8.85 3.22 2.33
C PRO A 49 10.01 3.97 1.67
N GLN A 50 9.95 5.31 1.67
CA GLN A 50 11.01 6.20 1.18
C GLN A 50 11.21 6.25 -0.35
N LEU A 51 10.28 5.74 -1.18
CA LEU A 51 10.37 5.82 -2.65
C LEU A 51 11.64 5.16 -3.21
N ARG A 52 12.14 4.10 -2.56
CA ARG A 52 13.37 3.42 -2.96
C ARG A 52 13.19 2.73 -4.32
N PRO A 53 14.03 3.02 -5.33
CA PRO A 53 13.97 2.36 -6.63
C PRO A 53 14.27 0.86 -6.54
N PHE A 54 13.63 0.08 -7.40
CA PHE A 54 13.88 -1.36 -7.55
C PHE A 54 13.66 -1.79 -9.00
N ASN A 55 14.07 -3.02 -9.31
CA ASN A 55 13.75 -3.69 -10.56
C ASN A 55 12.56 -4.59 -10.30
N GLY A 56 11.59 -4.60 -11.19
CA GLY A 56 10.33 -5.26 -10.87
C GLY A 56 9.40 -5.39 -12.04
N SER A 57 8.30 -6.06 -11.75
CA SER A 57 7.17 -6.19 -12.64
C SER A 57 5.88 -6.27 -11.86
N VAL A 58 4.80 -5.83 -12.49
CA VAL A 58 3.45 -6.02 -12.01
C VAL A 58 2.57 -6.50 -13.16
N THR A 59 1.75 -7.50 -12.88
CA THR A 59 0.77 -8.03 -13.83
C THR A 59 -0.62 -7.94 -13.21
N SER A 60 -1.58 -7.42 -13.95
CA SER A 60 -3.01 -7.50 -13.61
C SER A 60 -3.72 -8.46 -14.55
N THR A 61 -4.63 -9.28 -14.02
CA THR A 61 -5.52 -10.15 -14.79
C THR A 61 -6.96 -9.84 -14.45
N HIS A 62 -7.72 -9.46 -15.46
CA HIS A 62 -9.06 -8.90 -15.32
C HIS A 62 -10.09 -9.97 -15.67
N THR A 63 -11.02 -10.26 -14.77
CA THR A 63 -12.05 -11.28 -14.96
C THR A 63 -13.40 -10.71 -14.58
N GLN A 64 -14.38 -10.76 -15.49
CA GLN A 64 -15.74 -10.35 -15.16
C GLN A 64 -16.28 -11.17 -13.98
N LEU A 65 -16.91 -10.51 -13.02
CA LEU A 65 -17.53 -11.19 -11.89
C LEU A 65 -18.57 -12.22 -12.38
N GLY A 66 -18.45 -13.45 -11.92
CA GLY A 66 -19.28 -14.58 -12.36
C GLY A 66 -18.72 -15.35 -13.57
N ASN A 67 -17.69 -14.84 -14.24
CA ASN A 67 -16.93 -15.57 -15.24
C ASN A 67 -15.69 -16.24 -14.60
N THR A 68 -15.20 -17.29 -15.25
CA THR A 68 -13.94 -17.98 -14.90
C THR A 68 -12.84 -17.76 -15.93
N ILE A 69 -13.17 -17.15 -17.07
CA ILE A 69 -12.24 -16.86 -18.16
C ILE A 69 -11.87 -15.37 -18.07
N PRO A 70 -10.57 -15.04 -17.93
CA PRO A 70 -10.12 -13.66 -17.95
C PRO A 70 -10.43 -12.97 -19.28
N LEU A 71 -10.73 -11.68 -19.22
CA LEU A 71 -10.89 -10.81 -20.39
C LEU A 71 -9.53 -10.53 -21.02
N HIS A 72 -8.61 -10.00 -20.22
CA HIS A 72 -7.26 -9.67 -20.64
C HIS A 72 -6.29 -9.62 -19.45
N SER A 73 -5.02 -9.32 -19.74
CA SER A 73 -4.01 -9.07 -18.72
C SER A 73 -3.07 -7.97 -19.17
N LEU A 74 -2.66 -7.12 -18.23
CA LEU A 74 -1.72 -6.03 -18.45
C LEU A 74 -0.45 -6.26 -17.67
N VAL A 75 0.66 -5.71 -18.14
CA VAL A 75 1.96 -5.85 -17.50
C VAL A 75 2.75 -4.54 -17.59
N ASP A 76 3.39 -4.17 -16.48
CA ASP A 76 4.45 -3.15 -16.45
C ASP A 76 5.71 -3.74 -15.84
N VAL A 77 6.83 -3.56 -16.52
CA VAL A 77 8.14 -4.16 -16.24
C VAL A 77 9.21 -3.11 -16.46
N GLY A 78 10.29 -3.17 -15.70
CA GLY A 78 11.37 -2.19 -15.82
C GLY A 78 12.36 -2.21 -14.68
N TYR A 79 13.24 -1.21 -14.68
CA TYR A 79 14.37 -1.09 -13.78
C TYR A 79 14.41 0.31 -13.16
N GLY A 80 14.85 0.41 -11.91
CA GLY A 80 15.04 1.69 -11.24
C GLY A 80 13.77 2.53 -11.07
N LYS A 81 12.59 1.92 -11.11
CA LYS A 81 11.33 2.59 -10.77
C LYS A 81 11.03 2.35 -9.29
N TRP A 82 10.40 3.31 -8.65
CA TRP A 82 9.90 3.16 -7.28
C TRP A 82 8.44 2.70 -7.25
N ARG A 83 7.77 2.65 -8.42
CA ARG A 83 6.39 2.20 -8.61
C ARG A 83 6.22 1.59 -10.00
N TYR A 84 5.38 0.57 -10.08
CA TYR A 84 4.91 -0.07 -11.31
C TYR A 84 3.39 0.00 -11.36
N TYR A 85 2.82 0.01 -12.58
CA TYR A 85 1.37 0.15 -12.77
C TYR A 85 0.89 -0.72 -13.94
N ALA A 86 0.07 -1.73 -13.65
CA ALA A 86 -0.71 -2.48 -14.63
C ALA A 86 -2.19 -2.30 -14.30
N GLY A 87 -2.82 -1.32 -14.93
CA GLY A 87 -4.22 -1.00 -14.74
C GLY A 87 -4.89 -0.62 -16.06
N ASP A 88 -6.15 -1.01 -16.19
CA ASP A 88 -7.00 -0.69 -17.34
C ASP A 88 -7.97 0.45 -17.00
N ILE A 89 -8.70 0.93 -18.00
CA ILE A 89 -9.89 1.77 -17.88
C ILE A 89 -11.00 1.41 -18.90
N GLU A 90 -10.80 0.40 -19.74
CA GLU A 90 -11.64 0.17 -20.92
C GLU A 90 -12.69 -0.94 -20.72
N ASP A 91 -12.51 -1.80 -19.72
CA ASP A 91 -13.46 -2.88 -19.42
C ASP A 91 -14.78 -2.37 -18.79
N PRO A 92 -15.95 -2.71 -19.38
CA PRO A 92 -17.24 -2.42 -18.77
C PRO A 92 -17.66 -3.43 -17.68
N GLY A 93 -18.40 -2.96 -16.68
CA GLY A 93 -19.06 -3.81 -15.69
C GLY A 93 -18.22 -4.09 -14.44
N THR A 94 -18.62 -5.08 -13.65
CA THR A 94 -17.94 -5.44 -12.39
C THR A 94 -16.86 -6.50 -12.60
N LEU A 95 -15.62 -6.19 -12.22
CA LEU A 95 -14.44 -7.05 -12.41
C LEU A 95 -13.87 -7.53 -11.07
N ARG A 96 -13.24 -8.70 -11.15
CA ARG A 96 -12.21 -9.17 -10.23
C ARG A 96 -10.86 -8.99 -10.90
N VAL A 97 -9.92 -8.46 -10.14
CA VAL A 97 -8.56 -8.13 -10.55
C VAL A 97 -7.62 -8.95 -9.71
N ASP A 98 -6.88 -9.84 -10.34
CA ASP A 98 -5.82 -10.58 -9.67
C ASP A 98 -4.47 -10.00 -10.08
N GLY A 99 -3.69 -9.61 -9.09
CA GLY A 99 -2.43 -8.92 -9.24
C GLY A 99 -1.24 -9.76 -8.81
N THR A 100 -0.20 -9.84 -9.64
CA THR A 100 1.08 -10.45 -9.28
C THR A 100 2.18 -9.40 -9.31
N HIS A 101 2.94 -9.29 -8.21
CA HIS A 101 4.02 -8.32 -8.04
C HIS A 101 5.33 -9.04 -7.88
N TYR A 102 6.38 -8.54 -8.51
CA TYR A 102 7.75 -8.99 -8.30
C TYR A 102 8.67 -7.79 -8.09
N TRP A 103 9.58 -7.90 -7.14
CA TRP A 103 10.60 -6.88 -6.89
C TRP A 103 11.96 -7.50 -6.62
N LEU A 104 12.97 -6.73 -6.99
CA LEU A 104 14.38 -7.02 -6.83
C LEU A 104 15.13 -5.71 -6.59
N VAL A 105 15.68 -5.56 -5.39
CA VAL A 105 16.51 -4.43 -5.00
C VAL A 105 17.97 -4.85 -5.12
N VAL A 106 18.71 -4.09 -5.91
CA VAL A 106 20.15 -4.27 -6.08
C VAL A 106 20.90 -3.13 -5.42
N ASP A 107 22.04 -3.45 -4.81
CA ASP A 107 22.98 -2.44 -4.33
C ASP A 107 23.78 -1.81 -5.50
N PRO A 108 24.60 -0.77 -5.25
CA PRO A 108 25.44 -0.17 -6.29
C PRO A 108 26.47 -1.12 -6.94
N ASN A 109 26.79 -2.25 -6.30
CA ASN A 109 27.68 -3.27 -6.84
C ASN A 109 26.93 -4.32 -7.69
N GLY A 110 25.61 -4.18 -7.82
CA GLY A 110 24.74 -5.12 -8.53
C GLY A 110 24.34 -6.35 -7.72
N GLN A 111 24.62 -6.40 -6.42
CA GLN A 111 24.22 -7.51 -5.56
C GLN A 111 22.76 -7.37 -5.15
N ILE A 112 22.00 -8.47 -5.25
CA ILE A 112 20.62 -8.52 -4.77
C ILE A 112 20.64 -8.45 -3.24
N VAL A 113 20.08 -7.37 -2.70
CA VAL A 113 19.95 -7.15 -1.25
C VAL A 113 18.54 -7.44 -0.76
N GLU A 114 17.57 -7.48 -1.68
CA GLU A 114 16.20 -7.81 -1.36
C GLU A 114 15.47 -8.31 -2.61
N SER A 115 14.60 -9.30 -2.47
CA SER A 115 13.68 -9.70 -3.52
C SER A 115 12.40 -10.26 -2.91
N GLY A 116 11.37 -10.39 -3.73
CA GLY A 116 10.13 -11.01 -3.29
C GLY A 116 9.05 -10.97 -4.35
N GLN A 117 7.96 -11.64 -4.02
CA GLN A 117 6.78 -11.74 -4.84
C GLN A 117 5.56 -11.69 -3.94
N GLU A 118 4.50 -11.05 -4.40
CA GLU A 118 3.22 -11.02 -3.70
C GLU A 118 2.08 -11.13 -4.69
N ALA A 119 1.05 -11.86 -4.30
CA ALA A 119 -0.20 -11.95 -5.03
C ALA A 119 -1.26 -11.15 -4.28
N THR A 120 -2.09 -10.45 -5.03
CA THR A 120 -3.12 -9.57 -4.50
C THR A 120 -4.40 -9.79 -5.30
N SER A 121 -5.55 -9.54 -4.70
CA SER A 121 -6.82 -9.63 -5.40
C SER A 121 -7.70 -8.48 -4.94
N ALA A 122 -8.30 -7.80 -5.91
CA ALA A 122 -9.29 -6.77 -5.68
C ALA A 122 -10.57 -7.15 -6.44
N THR A 123 -11.71 -6.84 -5.86
CA THR A 123 -12.98 -6.84 -6.58
C THR A 123 -13.52 -5.43 -6.49
N ASP A 124 -14.18 -5.01 -7.55
CA ASP A 124 -14.62 -3.64 -7.74
C ASP A 124 -15.26 -2.93 -6.55
N CYS A 125 -15.04 -1.61 -6.52
CA CYS A 125 -15.75 -0.62 -5.71
C CYS A 125 -15.68 -0.81 -4.19
N ASN A 126 -14.74 -1.60 -3.66
CA ASN A 126 -14.46 -1.66 -2.23
C ASN A 126 -13.29 -0.71 -1.88
N ILE A 127 -13.64 0.54 -1.55
CA ILE A 127 -12.76 1.68 -1.27
C ILE A 127 -12.02 1.58 0.09
N THR A 128 -11.74 0.38 0.61
CA THR A 128 -11.44 0.23 2.04
C THR A 128 -10.00 0.49 2.48
N GLU A 129 -9.04 0.78 1.60
CA GLU A 129 -7.70 1.18 2.04
C GLU A 129 -7.20 2.43 1.30
N TRP A 130 -7.33 3.58 1.98
CA TRP A 130 -6.57 4.81 1.72
C TRP A 130 -5.31 4.82 2.58
#